data_AF-A0A7X6WIG4-F1
#
_entry.id   AF-A0A7X6WIG4-F1
#
_cell.length_a   1.000
_cell.length_b   1.000
_cell.length_c   1.000
_cell.angle_alpha   90.00
_cell.angle_beta   90.00
_cell.angle_gamma   90.00
#
_symmetry.space_group_name_H-M   'P 1'
#
loop_
_entity.id
_entity.type
_entity.pdbx_description
1 polymer ?
#
loop_
_entity_poly.entity_id
_entity_poly.type
_entity_poly.pdbx_seq_one_letter_code
_entity_poly.pdbx_strand_id
1 'polypeptide(L)'
;MNKKLLICLTLIILSGCTNQTQLKEENDELNRQITNLESELNKEQERNTELVDEVDVLRRHLDNHAISFKEVITINAEIIQKQEGDSLYPYYIIVTMEDRDHNTPLLITIQDSETYNQFDVGEKYDLNVFVQVVINPENDQARFMYTLFPEI
;
A
#
# COMPACT_ATOMS: atom_id res chain seq x y z
N MET A 1 44.72 -59.52 -50.01
CA MET A 1 44.00 -58.51 -49.20
C MET A 1 43.62 -59.12 -47.85
N ASN A 2 44.10 -58.53 -46.76
CA ASN A 2 44.06 -59.14 -45.43
C ASN A 2 42.66 -58.89 -44.80
N LYS A 3 41.80 -59.92 -44.76
CA LYS A 3 40.39 -59.82 -44.30
C LYS A 3 40.23 -59.20 -42.90
N LYS A 4 41.24 -59.35 -42.03
CA LYS A 4 41.26 -58.75 -40.68
C LYS A 4 41.37 -57.22 -40.69
N LEU A 5 42.08 -56.64 -41.66
CA LEU A 5 42.26 -55.19 -41.77
C LEU A 5 40.96 -54.50 -42.23
N LEU A 6 40.20 -55.16 -43.11
CA LEU A 6 38.93 -54.65 -43.63
C LEU A 6 37.84 -54.60 -42.54
N ILE A 7 37.85 -55.57 -41.62
CA ILE A 7 36.91 -55.65 -40.49
C ILE A 7 37.22 -54.56 -39.45
N CYS A 8 38.49 -54.32 -39.12
CA CYS A 8 38.84 -53.22 -38.21
C CYS A 8 38.50 -51.85 -38.79
N LEU A 9 38.72 -51.62 -40.09
CA LEU A 9 38.38 -50.35 -40.74
C LEU A 9 36.86 -50.09 -40.72
N THR A 10 36.05 -51.12 -40.96
CA THR A 10 34.58 -51.01 -40.92
C THR A 10 34.05 -50.77 -39.51
N LEU A 11 34.63 -51.40 -38.48
CA LEU A 11 34.28 -51.15 -37.08
C LEU A 11 34.60 -49.73 -36.61
N ILE A 12 35.71 -49.13 -37.06
CA ILE A 12 36.09 -47.75 -36.72
C ILE A 12 35.13 -46.75 -37.40
N ILE A 13 34.75 -47.00 -38.65
CA ILE A 13 33.79 -46.15 -39.38
C ILE A 13 32.40 -46.25 -38.74
N LEU A 14 31.95 -47.46 -38.39
CA LEU A 14 30.66 -47.68 -37.74
C LEU A 14 30.59 -47.01 -36.36
N SER A 15 31.63 -47.14 -35.52
CA SER A 15 31.67 -46.51 -34.19
C SER A 15 31.85 -44.99 -34.22
N GLY A 16 32.55 -44.45 -35.23
CA GLY A 16 32.61 -43.00 -35.47
C GLY A 16 31.25 -42.41 -35.89
N CYS A 17 30.47 -43.12 -36.72
CA CYS A 17 29.13 -42.68 -37.11
C CYS A 17 28.11 -42.69 -35.97
N THR A 18 28.15 -43.68 -35.07
CA THR A 18 27.22 -43.71 -33.91
C THR A 18 27.49 -42.57 -32.94
N ASN A 19 28.76 -42.29 -32.60
CA ASN A 19 29.11 -41.18 -31.71
C ASN A 19 28.70 -39.81 -32.29
N GLN A 20 28.88 -39.64 -33.61
CA GLN A 20 28.55 -38.38 -34.28
C GLN A 20 27.02 -38.17 -34.38
N THR A 21 26.24 -39.24 -34.44
CA THR A 21 24.77 -39.17 -34.43
C THR A 21 24.25 -38.82 -33.04
N GLN A 22 24.77 -39.44 -31.98
CA GLN A 22 24.41 -39.10 -30.60
C GLN A 22 24.73 -37.65 -30.23
N LEU A 23 25.92 -37.16 -30.58
CA LEU A 23 26.31 -35.77 -30.34
C LEU A 23 25.41 -34.78 -31.08
N LYS A 24 24.84 -35.17 -32.22
CA LYS A 24 23.91 -34.34 -32.98
C LYS A 24 22.54 -34.28 -32.31
N GLU A 25 22.02 -35.43 -31.86
CA GLU A 25 20.76 -35.48 -31.10
C GLU A 25 20.84 -34.70 -29.79
N GLU A 26 21.96 -34.79 -29.07
CA GLU A 26 22.19 -34.03 -27.84
C GLU A 26 22.28 -32.52 -28.10
N ASN A 27 22.91 -32.11 -29.21
CA ASN A 27 22.96 -30.70 -29.62
C ASN A 27 21.58 -30.17 -30.04
N ASP A 28 20.80 -30.98 -30.78
CA ASP A 28 19.45 -30.62 -31.19
C ASP A 28 18.52 -30.47 -29.96
N GLU A 29 18.64 -31.34 -28.95
CA GLU A 29 17.87 -31.22 -27.71
C GLU A 29 18.34 -30.04 -26.84
N LEU A 30 19.65 -29.77 -26.76
CA LEU A 30 20.17 -28.58 -26.08
C LEU A 30 19.67 -27.28 -26.74
N ASN A 31 19.66 -27.22 -28.07
CA ASN A 31 19.13 -26.07 -28.80
C ASN A 31 17.63 -25.89 -28.52
N ARG A 32 16.87 -26.99 -28.45
CA ARG A 32 15.45 -26.95 -28.09
C ARG A 32 15.22 -26.41 -26.68
N GLN A 33 16.05 -26.82 -25.72
CA GLN A 33 15.99 -26.33 -24.35
C GLN A 33 16.34 -24.83 -24.26
N ILE A 34 17.36 -24.37 -24.99
CA ILE A 34 17.73 -22.96 -25.07
C ILE A 34 16.55 -22.13 -25.59
N THR A 35 15.93 -22.53 -26.70
CA THR A 35 14.79 -21.80 -27.26
C THR A 35 13.60 -21.75 -26.30
N ASN A 36 13.34 -22.83 -25.56
CA ASN A 36 12.27 -22.85 -24.56
C ASN A 36 12.58 -21.89 -23.40
N LEU A 37 13.80 -21.92 -22.86
CA LEU A 37 14.23 -21.04 -21.78
C LEU A 37 14.22 -19.57 -22.19
N GLU A 38 14.62 -19.25 -23.42
CA GLU A 38 14.54 -17.89 -23.97
C GLU A 38 13.08 -17.42 -24.07
N SER A 39 12.16 -18.30 -24.48
CA SER A 39 10.73 -17.97 -24.53
C SER A 39 10.14 -17.75 -23.14
N GLU A 40 10.51 -18.59 -22.16
CA GLU A 40 10.08 -18.43 -20.77
C GLU A 40 10.64 -17.13 -20.15
N LEU A 41 11.92 -16.83 -20.41
CA LEU A 41 12.56 -15.60 -19.94
C LEU A 41 11.87 -14.37 -20.49
N ASN A 42 11.52 -14.35 -21.79
CA ASN A 42 10.80 -13.22 -22.39
C ASN A 42 9.41 -13.03 -21.77
N LYS A 43 8.67 -14.11 -21.49
CA LYS A 43 7.35 -14.02 -20.84
C LYS A 43 7.46 -13.47 -19.42
N GLU A 44 8.47 -13.90 -18.67
CA GLU A 44 8.71 -13.38 -17.32
C GLU A 44 9.20 -11.93 -17.33
N GLN A 45 9.96 -11.53 -18.36
CA GLN A 45 10.34 -10.12 -18.56
C GLN A 45 9.12 -9.24 -18.86
N GLU A 46 8.22 -9.65 -19.75
CA GLU A 46 6.97 -8.94 -20.02
C GLU A 46 6.12 -8.81 -18.75
N ARG A 47 5.94 -9.91 -18.01
CA ARG A 47 5.18 -9.91 -16.75
C ARG A 47 5.80 -8.99 -15.70
N ASN A 48 7.13 -8.92 -15.61
CA ASN A 48 7.81 -8.00 -14.71
C ASN A 48 7.60 -6.54 -15.11
N THR A 49 7.61 -6.22 -16.41
CA THR A 49 7.31 -4.86 -16.88
C THR A 49 5.89 -4.45 -16.50
N GLU A 50 4.90 -5.33 -16.70
CA GLU A 50 3.51 -5.08 -16.30
C GLU A 50 3.37 -4.82 -14.78
N LEU A 51 4.05 -5.63 -13.95
CA LEU A 51 4.03 -5.47 -12.49
C LEU A 51 4.67 -4.15 -12.04
N VAL A 52 5.75 -3.71 -12.70
CA VAL A 52 6.39 -2.42 -12.41
C VAL A 52 5.44 -1.26 -12.73
N ASP A 53 4.76 -1.31 -13.87
CA ASP A 53 3.76 -0.31 -14.24
C ASP A 53 2.58 -0.27 -13.25
N GLU A 54 2.11 -1.43 -12.79
CA GLU A 54 1.06 -1.54 -11.78
C GLU A 54 1.49 -0.95 -10.43
N VAL A 55 2.71 -1.23 -9.99
CA VAL A 55 3.29 -0.65 -8.77
C VAL A 55 3.38 0.87 -8.87
N ASP A 56 3.81 1.41 -10.02
CA ASP A 56 3.88 2.86 -10.23
C ASP A 56 2.49 3.52 -10.24
N VAL A 57 1.46 2.84 -10.76
CA VAL A 57 0.07 3.30 -10.68
C VAL A 57 -0.42 3.29 -9.24
N LEU A 58 -0.18 2.21 -8.49
CA LEU A 58 -0.56 2.10 -7.08
C LEU A 58 0.16 3.12 -6.21
N ARG A 59 1.45 3.38 -6.47
CA ARG A 59 2.24 4.38 -5.76
C ARG A 59 1.71 5.79 -6.03
N ARG A 60 1.41 6.13 -7.29
CA ARG A 60 0.75 7.40 -7.63
C ARG A 60 -0.62 7.52 -6.99
N HIS A 61 -1.39 6.43 -6.88
CA HIS A 61 -2.62 6.45 -6.11
C HIS A 61 -2.34 6.73 -4.64
N LEU A 62 -1.42 6.01 -4.01
CA LEU A 62 -1.08 6.19 -2.59
C LEU A 62 -0.60 7.61 -2.28
N ASP A 63 0.28 8.17 -3.10
CA ASP A 63 0.79 9.55 -2.96
C ASP A 63 -0.34 10.58 -3.13
N ASN A 64 -1.39 10.26 -3.89
CA ASN A 64 -2.55 11.13 -4.11
C ASN A 64 -3.68 10.95 -3.08
N HIS A 65 -3.62 9.93 -2.21
CA HIS A 65 -4.61 9.75 -1.16
C HIS A 65 -4.13 10.46 0.11
N ALA A 66 -4.93 11.40 0.61
CA ALA A 66 -4.67 12.02 1.89
C ALA A 66 -4.56 10.96 2.99
N ILE A 67 -3.44 10.91 3.71
CA ILE A 67 -3.26 9.99 4.83
C ILE A 67 -4.25 10.43 5.91
N SER A 68 -5.25 9.58 6.18
CA SER A 68 -6.27 9.79 7.20
C SER A 68 -6.01 8.92 8.42
N PHE A 69 -5.46 9.49 9.49
CA PHE A 69 -5.37 8.80 10.79
C PHE A 69 -6.63 9.06 11.61
N LYS A 70 -7.06 8.05 12.39
CA LYS A 70 -8.31 8.05 13.16
C LYS A 70 -8.03 7.42 14.53
N GLU A 71 -8.07 8.22 15.59
CA GLU A 71 -7.86 7.77 16.97
C GLU A 71 -8.85 8.45 17.92
N VAL A 72 -9.20 7.75 19.00
CA VAL A 72 -9.99 8.33 20.10
C VAL A 72 -9.01 8.73 21.19
N ILE A 73 -9.04 10.01 21.56
CA ILE A 73 -8.25 10.55 22.67
C ILE A 73 -9.18 11.16 23.70
N THR A 74 -8.77 11.15 24.97
CA THR A 74 -9.43 11.93 26.01
C THR A 74 -8.71 13.26 26.15
N ILE A 75 -9.45 14.37 26.09
CA ILE A 75 -8.92 15.71 26.36
C ILE A 75 -9.62 16.31 27.57
N ASN A 76 -8.86 16.94 28.46
CA ASN A 76 -9.41 17.81 29.48
C ASN A 76 -9.51 19.22 28.90
N ALA A 77 -10.74 19.74 28.76
CA ALA A 77 -10.96 21.01 28.10
C ALA A 77 -12.11 21.82 28.72
N GLU A 78 -11.94 23.14 28.72
CA GLU A 78 -13.00 24.09 29.08
C GLU A 78 -13.81 24.46 27.84
N ILE A 79 -15.14 24.45 27.96
CA ILE A 79 -16.04 24.84 26.86
C ILE A 79 -16.20 26.35 26.85
N ILE A 80 -15.68 27.01 25.82
CA ILE A 80 -15.73 28.47 25.70
C ILE A 80 -16.91 28.97 24.86
N GLN A 81 -17.46 28.13 23.98
CA GLN A 81 -18.62 28.48 23.17
C GLN A 81 -19.38 27.23 22.73
N LYS A 82 -20.70 27.38 22.59
CA LYS A 82 -21.60 26.40 21.98
C LYS A 82 -22.34 27.05 20.81
N GLN A 83 -22.53 26.31 19.72
CA GLN A 83 -23.29 26.81 18.59
C GLN A 83 -23.95 25.68 17.80
N GLU A 84 -25.17 25.95 17.35
CA GLU A 84 -25.90 25.09 16.41
C GLU A 84 -25.43 25.38 14.98
N GLY A 85 -25.28 24.33 14.20
CA GLY A 85 -24.81 24.40 12.82
C GLY A 85 -25.87 24.02 11.80
N ASP A 86 -25.42 23.39 10.72
CA ASP A 86 -26.25 22.98 9.59
C ASP A 86 -26.54 21.47 9.60
N SER A 87 -27.14 20.95 8.53
CA SER A 87 -27.46 19.52 8.43
C SER A 87 -26.23 18.60 8.44
N LEU A 88 -25.02 19.10 8.12
CA LEU A 88 -23.79 18.30 8.08
C LEU A 88 -23.09 18.29 9.44
N TYR A 89 -23.10 19.41 10.14
CA TYR A 89 -22.54 19.57 11.48
C TYR A 89 -23.57 20.25 12.39
N PRO A 90 -24.55 19.49 12.91
CA PRO A 90 -25.72 20.08 13.57
C PRO A 90 -25.38 20.80 14.86
N TYR A 91 -24.32 20.38 15.55
CA TYR A 91 -23.86 20.99 16.79
C TYR A 91 -22.34 21.04 16.85
N TYR A 92 -21.81 22.11 17.42
CA TYR A 92 -20.39 22.21 17.73
C TYR A 92 -20.12 22.99 19.01
N ILE A 93 -19.04 22.61 19.66
CA ILE A 93 -18.48 23.30 20.81
C ILE A 93 -17.08 23.77 20.46
N ILE A 94 -16.72 24.93 20.99
CA ILE A 94 -15.35 25.43 20.95
C ILE A 94 -14.78 25.25 22.34
N VAL A 95 -13.60 24.64 22.41
CA VAL A 95 -12.95 24.32 23.69
C VAL A 95 -11.51 24.82 23.74
N THR A 96 -10.99 25.01 24.95
CA THR A 96 -9.57 25.30 25.20
C THR A 96 -8.98 24.24 26.12
N MET A 97 -7.82 23.71 25.77
CA MET A 97 -7.10 22.71 26.58
C MET A 97 -6.11 23.40 27.52
N GLU A 98 -6.00 22.91 28.75
CA GLU A 98 -5.20 23.58 29.78
C GLU A 98 -3.69 23.26 29.69
N ASP A 99 -3.29 22.16 29.02
CA ASP A 99 -2.04 21.50 29.43
C ASP A 99 -0.77 21.73 28.59
N ARG A 100 -0.76 22.29 27.38
CA ARG A 100 0.51 22.64 26.68
C ARG A 100 0.35 23.74 25.65
N ASP A 101 0.98 24.90 25.88
CA ASP A 101 1.31 25.97 24.92
C ASP A 101 0.21 26.46 23.95
N HIS A 102 -1.05 26.05 24.11
CA HIS A 102 -2.08 26.24 23.09
C HIS A 102 -3.33 26.84 23.74
N ASN A 103 -3.37 28.17 23.80
CA ASN A 103 -4.63 28.93 23.82
C ASN A 103 -5.40 28.79 22.49
N THR A 104 -5.08 27.78 21.68
CA THR A 104 -5.68 27.54 20.37
C THR A 104 -7.03 26.90 20.60
N PRO A 105 -8.14 27.58 20.27
CA PRO A 105 -9.46 27.00 20.39
C PRO A 105 -9.59 25.79 19.46
N LEU A 106 -10.12 24.68 19.97
CA LEU A 106 -10.46 23.50 19.20
C LEU A 106 -11.96 23.49 18.91
N LEU A 107 -12.33 23.28 17.65
CA LEU A 107 -13.72 23.06 17.24
C LEU A 107 -14.02 21.56 17.30
N ILE A 108 -14.97 21.16 18.14
CA ILE A 108 -15.43 19.79 18.28
C ILE A 108 -16.87 19.69 17.79
N THR A 109 -17.13 18.81 16.84
CA THR A 109 -18.47 18.57 16.32
C THR A 109 -19.19 17.52 17.17
N ILE A 110 -20.50 17.70 17.32
CA ILE A 110 -21.40 16.80 18.07
C ILE A 110 -22.58 16.44 17.15
N GLN A 111 -22.97 15.17 17.14
CA GLN A 111 -23.95 14.66 16.18
C GLN A 111 -25.39 14.79 16.68
N ASP A 112 -25.61 14.76 17.98
CA ASP A 112 -26.93 14.74 18.59
C ASP A 112 -27.15 15.89 19.59
N SER A 113 -28.40 16.32 19.68
CA SER A 113 -28.79 17.46 20.52
C SER A 113 -28.71 17.15 22.01
N GLU A 114 -28.94 15.89 22.39
CA GLU A 114 -28.98 15.49 23.81
C GLU A 114 -27.59 15.65 24.43
N THR A 115 -26.57 15.08 23.80
CA THR A 115 -25.17 15.22 24.20
C THR A 115 -24.72 16.68 24.12
N TYR A 116 -25.08 17.40 23.05
CA TYR A 116 -24.79 18.85 22.95
C TYR A 116 -25.37 19.63 24.14
N ASN A 117 -26.56 19.29 24.62
CA ASN A 117 -27.24 19.98 25.71
C ASN A 117 -26.70 19.65 27.11
N GLN A 118 -25.84 18.63 27.26
CA GLN A 118 -25.21 18.28 28.54
C GLN A 118 -24.07 19.23 28.94
N PHE A 119 -23.58 20.02 27.99
CA PHE A 119 -22.43 20.87 28.16
C PHE A 119 -22.81 22.30 28.55
N ASP A 120 -22.11 22.85 29.54
CA ASP A 120 -22.22 24.24 29.98
C ASP A 120 -20.97 25.04 29.57
N VAL A 121 -21.17 26.29 29.16
CA VAL A 121 -20.08 27.20 28.80
C VAL A 121 -19.39 27.69 30.08
N GLY A 122 -18.05 27.65 30.10
CA GLY A 122 -17.19 27.98 31.23
C GLY A 122 -16.85 26.79 32.12
N GLU A 123 -17.44 25.62 31.86
CA GLU A 123 -17.17 24.40 32.61
C GLU A 123 -16.12 23.52 31.92
N LYS A 124 -15.40 22.74 32.73
CA LYS A 124 -14.35 21.82 32.28
C LYS A 124 -14.89 20.39 32.23
N TYR A 125 -14.54 19.68 31.16
CA TYR A 125 -14.94 18.31 30.92
C TYR A 125 -13.76 17.46 30.45
N ASP A 126 -13.80 16.17 30.79
CA ASP A 126 -13.03 15.15 30.11
C ASP A 126 -13.83 14.68 28.90
N LEU A 127 -13.37 15.07 27.71
CA LEU A 127 -14.05 14.79 26.44
C LEU A 127 -13.32 13.67 25.72
N ASN A 128 -14.03 12.61 25.37
CA ASN A 128 -13.53 11.62 24.42
C ASN A 128 -13.80 12.11 23.01
N VAL A 129 -12.75 12.22 22.21
CA VAL A 129 -12.80 12.87 20.91
C VAL A 129 -12.14 12.00 19.88
N PHE A 130 -12.87 11.77 18.80
CA PHE A 130 -12.34 11.21 17.59
C PHE A 130 -11.54 12.28 16.84
N VAL A 131 -10.26 12.01 16.61
CA VAL A 131 -9.36 12.89 15.86
C VAL A 131 -9.13 12.30 14.48
N GLN A 132 -9.52 13.04 13.45
CA GLN A 132 -9.17 12.76 12.08
C GLN A 132 -8.10 13.74 11.59
N VAL A 133 -6.94 13.21 11.19
CA VAL A 133 -5.86 13.99 10.59
C VAL A 133 -5.88 13.78 9.10
N VAL A 134 -5.91 14.85 8.30
CA VAL A 134 -5.83 14.80 6.84
C VAL A 134 -4.57 15.54 6.40
N ILE A 135 -3.61 14.82 5.84
CA ILE A 135 -2.36 15.40 5.32
C ILE A 135 -2.53 15.66 3.82
N ASN A 136 -2.34 16.91 3.39
CA ASN A 136 -2.31 17.26 1.97
C ASN A 136 -0.94 16.87 1.38
N PRO A 137 -0.88 15.93 0.42
CA PRO A 137 0.38 15.47 -0.15
C PRO A 137 1.11 16.54 -0.99
N GLU A 138 0.42 17.59 -1.44
CA GLU A 138 1.04 18.63 -2.28
C GLU A 138 1.91 19.61 -1.49
N ASN A 139 1.62 19.80 -0.19
CA ASN A 139 2.23 20.87 0.61
C ASN A 139 2.46 20.52 2.08
N ASP A 140 2.31 19.24 2.44
CA ASP A 140 2.47 18.69 3.79
C ASP A 140 1.60 19.36 4.88
N GLN A 141 0.56 20.10 4.48
CA GLN A 141 -0.35 20.71 5.45
C GLN A 141 -1.27 19.65 6.07
N ALA A 142 -1.26 19.57 7.39
CA ALA A 142 -2.19 18.75 8.16
C ALA A 142 -3.46 19.56 8.53
N ARG A 143 -4.63 18.96 8.32
CA ARG A 143 -5.91 19.43 8.87
C ARG A 143 -6.39 18.45 9.93
N PHE A 144 -6.85 18.97 11.04
CA PHE A 144 -7.37 18.18 12.15
C PHE A 144 -8.88 18.43 12.25
N MET A 145 -9.64 17.35 12.32
CA MET A 145 -11.07 17.38 12.61
C MET A 145 -11.31 16.62 13.91
N TYR A 146 -12.09 17.23 14.79
CA TYR A 146 -12.40 16.69 16.11
C TYR A 146 -13.91 16.47 16.19
N THR A 147 -14.32 15.25 16.54
CA THR A 147 -15.73 14.90 16.73
C THR A 147 -15.88 14.20 18.06
N LEU A 148 -16.85 14.62 18.86
CA LEU A 148 -17.11 14.00 20.15
C LEU A 148 -17.47 12.52 19.94
N PHE A 149 -16.79 11.65 20.67
CA PHE A 149 -17.04 10.22 20.68
C PHE A 149 -17.94 9.92 21.88
N PRO A 150 -19.22 9.58 21.66
CA PRO A 150 -20.10 9.23 22.77
C PRO A 150 -19.57 7.95 23.44
N GLU A 151 -19.28 8.01 24.74
CA GLU A 151 -19.09 6.79 25.51
C GLU A 151 -20.45 6.04 25.54
N ILE A 152 -20.43 4.76 25.16
CA ILE A 152 -21.58 3.85 25.26
C ILE A 152 -21.64 3.29 26.68
#